data_AF-A0A0M3DDA7-F1
#
_entry.id   AF-A0A0M3DDA7-F1
#
_cell.length_a   1.000
_cell.length_b   1.000
_cell.length_c   1.000
_cell.angle_alpha   90.00
_cell.angle_beta   90.00
_cell.angle_gamma   90.00
#
_symmetry.space_group_name_H-M   'P 1'
#
loop_
_entity.id
_entity.type
_entity.pdbx_description
1 polymer ?
#
loop_
_entity_poly.entity_id
_entity_poly.type
_entity_poly.pdbx_seq_one_letter_code
_entity_poly.pdbx_strand_id
1 'polypeptide(L)'
;MTENAPPGLRRIIARIEPGWPELIDVSSGWYPLLDRLDRKLAAIAPGYVVQQIKSKFGSLSFYARASDDVYDYNEVFSDAILAAEWESTRTCEECGAPARTYTIRMWVWALCASHARAKAGEASE
;
A
#
# COMPACT_ATOMS: atom_id res chain seq x y z
N MET A 1 -15.88 6.18 2.49
CA MET A 1 -15.82 5.56 1.14
C MET A 1 -15.29 4.13 1.26
N THR A 2 -16.07 3.21 1.84
CA THR A 2 -15.64 1.82 2.07
C THR A 2 -16.57 0.79 1.40
N GLU A 3 -17.67 1.23 0.80
CA GLU A 3 -18.73 0.32 0.32
C GLU A 3 -18.38 -0.45 -0.97
N ASN A 4 -17.40 0.01 -1.76
CA ASN A 4 -16.98 -0.64 -3.02
C ASN A 4 -15.52 -1.14 -3.03
N ALA A 5 -14.90 -1.32 -1.87
CA ALA A 5 -13.54 -1.88 -1.82
C ALA A 5 -13.54 -3.35 -2.31
N PRO A 6 -12.57 -3.76 -3.15
CA PRO A 6 -12.41 -5.16 -3.57
C PRO A 6 -12.36 -6.11 -2.37
N PRO A 7 -12.77 -7.38 -2.51
CA PRO A 7 -12.78 -8.34 -1.39
C PRO A 7 -11.45 -8.47 -0.66
N GLY A 8 -10.32 -8.33 -1.38
CA GLY A 8 -8.98 -8.29 -0.80
C GLY A 8 -8.77 -7.17 0.21
N LEU A 9 -9.22 -5.95 -0.11
CA LEU A 9 -9.10 -4.80 0.77
C LEU A 9 -9.98 -4.93 2.02
N ARG A 10 -11.15 -5.57 1.90
CA ARG A 10 -12.03 -5.81 3.06
C ARG A 10 -11.35 -6.67 4.13
N ARG A 11 -10.56 -7.67 3.73
CA ARG A 11 -9.78 -8.49 4.68
C ARG A 11 -8.74 -7.66 5.40
N ILE A 12 -8.06 -6.78 4.67
CA ILE A 12 -7.04 -5.89 5.25
C ILE A 12 -7.66 -4.90 6.23
N ILE A 13 -8.80 -4.30 5.88
CA ILE A 13 -9.54 -3.38 6.77
C ILE A 13 -9.94 -4.10 8.06
N ALA A 14 -10.38 -5.35 7.99
CA ALA A 14 -10.74 -6.15 9.16
C ALA A 14 -9.54 -6.49 10.08
N ARG A 15 -8.30 -6.25 9.63
CA ARG A 15 -7.08 -6.40 10.43
C ARG A 15 -6.61 -5.09 11.04
N ILE A 16 -7.28 -3.96 10.78
CA ILE A 16 -6.87 -2.68 11.32
C ILE A 16 -7.02 -2.70 12.84
N GLU A 17 -5.94 -2.38 13.53
CA GLU A 17 -5.83 -2.40 14.98
C GLU A 17 -6.83 -1.38 15.58
N PRO A 18 -7.58 -1.75 16.64
CA PRO A 18 -8.47 -0.81 17.32
C PRO A 18 -7.73 0.48 17.73
N GLY A 19 -8.34 1.62 17.43
CA GLY A 19 -7.73 2.94 17.68
C GLY A 19 -6.99 3.53 16.48
N TRP A 20 -6.79 2.77 15.40
CA TRP A 20 -6.32 3.29 14.12
C TRP A 20 -7.48 3.57 13.14
N PRO A 21 -7.33 4.55 12.23
CA PRO A 21 -8.34 4.81 11.21
C PRO A 21 -8.49 3.62 10.26
N GLU A 22 -9.73 3.19 10.01
CA GLU A 22 -10.07 2.14 9.03
C GLU A 22 -9.96 2.65 7.58
N LEU A 23 -8.77 3.13 7.19
CA LEU A 23 -8.51 3.78 5.91
C LEU A 23 -7.35 3.11 5.16
N ILE A 24 -7.54 2.94 3.86
CA ILE A 24 -6.50 2.56 2.90
C ILE A 24 -6.28 3.78 2.01
N ASP A 25 -5.20 4.52 2.26
CA ASP A 25 -4.89 5.78 1.59
C ASP A 25 -3.93 5.57 0.40
N VAL A 26 -4.37 4.75 -0.55
CA VAL A 26 -3.64 4.48 -1.80
C VAL A 26 -4.59 4.38 -2.99
N SER A 27 -4.06 4.66 -4.19
CA SER A 27 -4.80 4.50 -5.45
C SER A 27 -4.96 3.02 -5.86
N SER A 28 -5.96 2.78 -6.72
CA SER A 28 -6.45 1.42 -7.03
C SER A 28 -5.46 0.51 -7.77
N GLY A 29 -4.45 1.07 -8.43
CA GLY A 29 -3.39 0.33 -9.10
C GLY A 29 -2.54 -0.52 -8.15
N TRP A 30 -2.52 -0.20 -6.86
CA TRP A 30 -1.84 -1.00 -5.84
C TRP A 30 -2.73 -2.01 -5.13
N TYR A 31 -4.04 -2.08 -5.40
CA TYR A 31 -4.92 -3.04 -4.75
C TYR A 31 -4.51 -4.51 -4.95
N PRO A 32 -4.07 -4.95 -6.15
CA PRO A 32 -3.56 -6.30 -6.34
C PRO A 32 -2.29 -6.58 -5.52
N LEU A 33 -1.43 -5.57 -5.35
CA LEU A 33 -0.21 -5.67 -4.53
C LEU A 33 -0.57 -5.88 -3.06
N LEU A 34 -1.53 -5.09 -2.55
CA LEU A 34 -2.05 -5.22 -1.18
C LEU A 34 -2.69 -6.59 -0.94
N ASP A 35 -3.50 -7.11 -1.87
CA ASP A 35 -4.13 -8.43 -1.75
C ASP A 35 -3.10 -9.56 -1.67
N ARG A 36 -2.01 -9.49 -2.46
CA ARG A 36 -0.91 -10.47 -2.39
C ARG A 36 -0.15 -10.35 -1.08
N LEU A 37 0.13 -9.13 -0.63
CA LEU A 37 0.82 -8.87 0.62
C LEU A 37 0.02 -9.43 1.81
N ASP A 38 -1.28 -9.12 1.89
CA ASP A 38 -2.20 -9.63 2.94
C ASP A 38 -2.15 -11.16 3.07
N ARG A 39 -2.26 -11.87 1.94
CA ARG A 39 -2.19 -13.34 1.95
C ARG A 39 -0.85 -13.86 2.46
N LYS A 40 0.25 -13.20 2.06
CA LYS A 40 1.59 -13.58 2.51
C LYS A 40 1.78 -13.32 4.00
N LEU A 41 1.37 -12.15 4.49
CA LEU A 41 1.46 -11.80 5.91
C LEU A 41 0.56 -12.71 6.77
N ALA A 42 -0.66 -13.00 6.31
CA ALA A 42 -1.59 -13.91 7.00
C ALA A 42 -1.07 -15.35 7.08
N ALA A 43 -0.26 -15.79 6.10
CA ALA A 43 0.38 -17.10 6.15
C ALA A 43 1.55 -17.14 7.14
N ILE A 44 2.25 -16.02 7.34
CA ILE A 44 3.39 -15.91 8.27
C ILE A 44 2.89 -15.73 9.71
N ALA A 45 1.95 -14.82 9.92
CA ALA A 45 1.38 -14.48 11.22
C ALA A 45 -0.14 -14.32 11.08
N PRO A 46 -0.95 -15.37 11.28
CA PRO A 46 -2.40 -15.32 11.03
C PRO A 46 -3.14 -14.21 11.79
N GLY A 47 -2.64 -13.86 12.98
CA GLY A 47 -3.19 -12.82 13.86
C GLY A 47 -2.58 -11.42 13.67
N TYR A 48 -1.79 -11.18 12.62
CA TYR A 48 -1.18 -9.87 12.42
C TYR A 48 -2.22 -8.76 12.31
N VAL A 49 -1.85 -7.58 12.82
CA VAL A 49 -2.68 -6.36 12.79
C VAL A 49 -2.03 -5.28 11.93
N VAL A 50 -2.87 -4.44 11.33
CA VAL A 50 -2.48 -3.32 10.48
C VAL A 50 -2.70 -2.02 11.24
N GLN A 51 -1.76 -1.10 11.14
CA GLN A 51 -1.84 0.21 11.76
C GLN A 51 -2.15 1.28 10.73
N GLN A 52 -1.44 1.26 9.59
CA GLN A 52 -1.60 2.30 8.58
C GLN A 52 -1.17 1.80 7.20
N ILE A 53 -1.95 2.17 6.20
CA ILE A 53 -1.65 1.93 4.78
C ILE A 53 -1.79 3.25 4.04
N LYS A 54 -0.71 3.71 3.42
CA LYS A 54 -0.70 4.98 2.68
C LYS A 54 0.31 5.01 1.55
N SER A 55 0.14 5.95 0.62
CA SER A 55 1.20 6.37 -0.30
C SER A 55 2.12 7.36 0.40
N LYS A 56 3.43 7.15 0.30
CA LYS A 56 4.45 8.04 0.85
C LYS A 56 5.69 8.01 -0.04
N PHE A 57 6.09 9.17 -0.54
CA PHE A 57 7.27 9.35 -1.40
C PHE A 57 7.29 8.46 -2.65
N GLY A 58 6.14 8.26 -3.30
CA GLY A 58 6.03 7.38 -4.48
C GLY A 58 6.22 5.89 -4.17
N SER A 59 5.97 5.50 -2.92
CA SER A 59 5.99 4.12 -2.45
C SER A 59 4.77 3.86 -1.59
N LEU A 60 4.32 2.61 -1.58
CA LEU A 60 3.50 2.05 -0.52
C LEU A 60 4.26 2.19 0.80
N SER A 61 3.53 2.55 1.85
CA SER A 61 3.96 2.50 3.23
C SER A 61 2.95 1.65 3.99
N PHE A 62 3.38 0.47 4.46
CA PHE A 62 2.50 -0.53 5.07
C PHE A 62 2.97 -0.85 6.49
N TYR A 63 2.30 -0.26 7.48
CA TYR A 63 2.60 -0.48 8.89
C TYR A 63 1.73 -1.60 9.45
N ALA A 64 2.37 -2.68 9.89
CA ALA A 64 1.72 -3.82 10.50
C ALA A 64 2.63 -4.50 11.53
N ARG A 65 2.02 -5.20 12.49
CA ARG A 65 2.72 -5.98 13.52
C ARG A 65 2.32 -7.44 13.42
N ALA A 66 3.31 -8.34 13.46
CA ALA A 66 3.08 -9.79 13.44
C ALA A 66 2.56 -10.32 14.80
N SER A 67 2.89 -9.64 15.90
CA SER A 67 2.62 -10.04 17.28
C SER A 67 2.43 -8.80 18.16
N ASP A 68 1.72 -8.96 19.29
CA ASP A 68 1.53 -7.94 20.33
C ASP A 68 2.74 -7.74 21.23
N ASP A 69 3.66 -8.70 21.22
CA ASP A 69 4.96 -8.50 21.85
C ASP A 69 5.85 -7.64 20.95
N VAL A 70 6.21 -6.44 21.42
CA VAL A 70 7.05 -5.48 20.69
C VAL A 70 8.48 -6.02 20.49
N TYR A 71 8.90 -7.01 21.29
CA TYR A 71 10.21 -7.64 21.16
C TYR A 71 10.20 -8.86 20.23
N ASP A 72 9.03 -9.31 19.79
CA ASP A 72 8.87 -10.42 18.85
C ASP A 72 9.04 -9.92 17.41
N TYR A 73 10.30 -9.81 17.00
CA TYR A 73 10.67 -9.44 15.64
C TYR A 73 10.58 -10.64 14.70
N ASN A 74 9.73 -10.53 13.68
CA ASN A 74 9.60 -11.53 12.64
C ASN A 74 10.23 -11.02 11.33
N GLU A 75 11.45 -11.46 11.04
CA GLU A 75 12.22 -11.05 9.86
C GLU A 75 11.49 -11.33 8.55
N VAL A 76 10.90 -12.53 8.41
CA VAL A 76 10.17 -12.93 7.19
C VAL A 76 8.95 -12.04 6.95
N PHE A 77 8.28 -11.60 8.02
CA PHE A 77 7.16 -10.67 7.96
C PHE A 77 7.60 -9.28 7.51
N SER A 78 8.66 -8.74 8.13
CA SER A 78 9.23 -7.44 7.77
C SER A 78 9.75 -7.43 6.32
N ASP A 79 10.43 -8.48 5.89
CA ASP A 79 10.91 -8.62 4.50
C ASP A 79 9.77 -8.69 3.48
N ALA A 80 8.65 -9.32 3.85
CA ALA A 80 7.48 -9.35 2.99
C ALA A 80 6.90 -7.94 2.76
N ILE A 81 6.87 -7.11 3.81
CA ILE A 81 6.45 -5.71 3.72
C ILE A 81 7.44 -4.92 2.85
N LEU A 82 8.74 -4.99 3.16
CA LEU A 82 9.79 -4.28 2.41
C LEU A 82 9.78 -4.63 0.92
N ALA A 83 9.58 -5.90 0.58
CA ALA A 83 9.47 -6.33 -0.81
C ALA A 83 8.27 -5.69 -1.53
N ALA A 84 7.12 -5.58 -0.85
CA ALA A 84 5.93 -4.94 -1.42
C ALA A 84 6.10 -3.42 -1.55
N GLU A 85 6.71 -2.78 -0.55
CA GLU A 85 7.07 -1.36 -0.64
C GLU A 85 8.00 -1.11 -1.84
N TRP A 86 9.03 -1.93 -2.03
CA TRP A 86 9.90 -1.83 -3.20
C TRP A 86 9.17 -2.07 -4.53
N GLU A 87 8.28 -3.06 -4.59
CA GLU A 87 7.49 -3.35 -5.79
C GLU A 87 6.58 -2.18 -6.18
N SER A 88 6.01 -1.49 -5.19
CA SER A 88 5.13 -0.34 -5.42
C SER A 88 5.83 0.81 -6.14
N THR A 89 7.13 1.04 -5.91
CA THR A 89 7.90 2.11 -6.57
C THR A 89 8.00 1.94 -8.09
N ARG A 90 7.79 0.70 -8.58
CA ARG A 90 7.84 0.33 -10.00
C ARG A 90 6.46 -0.03 -10.55
N THR A 91 5.40 0.20 -9.77
CA THR A 91 4.02 -0.12 -10.11
C THR A 91 3.18 1.15 -10.08
N CYS A 92 2.46 1.43 -11.16
CA CYS A 92 1.65 2.63 -11.26
C CYS A 92 0.55 2.60 -10.21
N GLU A 93 0.50 3.60 -9.34
CA GLU A 93 -0.49 3.65 -8.27
C GLU A 93 -1.93 3.80 -8.79
N GLU A 94 -2.12 4.35 -9.98
CA GLU A 94 -3.47 4.51 -10.58
C GLU A 94 -3.98 3.24 -11.27
N CYS A 95 -3.13 2.50 -12.00
CA CYS A 95 -3.58 1.37 -12.84
C CYS A 95 -2.80 0.06 -12.72
N GLY A 96 -1.71 0.01 -11.96
CA GLY A 96 -0.90 -1.19 -11.77
C GLY A 96 0.08 -1.51 -12.90
N ALA A 97 0.14 -0.71 -13.97
CA ALA A 97 1.13 -0.88 -15.05
C ALA A 97 2.56 -0.53 -14.56
N PRO A 98 3.64 -0.93 -15.28
CA PRO A 98 4.99 -0.52 -14.93
C PRO A 98 5.14 1.00 -14.82
N ALA A 99 5.80 1.45 -13.75
CA ALA A 99 5.93 2.86 -13.41
C ALA A 99 7.37 3.32 -13.23
N ARG A 100 7.52 4.65 -13.24
CA ARG A 100 8.69 5.36 -12.74
C ARG A 100 8.23 6.35 -11.67
N THR A 101 9.19 6.83 -10.89
CA THR A 101 8.94 7.87 -9.91
C THR A 101 8.91 9.24 -10.58
N TYR A 102 7.88 10.04 -10.29
CA TYR A 102 7.72 11.40 -10.78
C TYR A 102 7.47 12.34 -9.61
N THR A 103 8.11 13.52 -9.65
CA THR A 103 7.78 14.62 -8.72
C THR A 103 6.83 15.57 -9.43
N ILE A 104 5.59 15.66 -8.95
CA ILE A 104 4.53 16.50 -9.49
C ILE A 104 3.95 17.31 -8.33
N ARG A 105 4.00 18.66 -8.41
CA ARG A 105 3.52 19.58 -7.36
C ARG A 105 4.07 19.27 -5.96
N MET A 106 5.39 19.06 -5.83
CA MET A 106 6.09 18.71 -4.58
C MET A 106 5.73 17.33 -3.99
N TRP A 107 4.85 16.57 -4.65
CA TRP A 107 4.53 15.19 -4.28
C TRP A 107 5.29 14.22 -5.19
N VAL A 108 5.69 13.10 -4.62
CA VAL A 108 6.37 12.03 -5.33
C VAL A 108 5.37 10.90 -5.57
N TRP A 109 5.26 10.47 -6.82
CA TRP A 109 4.27 9.52 -7.31
C TRP A 109 4.96 8.37 -8.05
N ALA A 110 4.42 7.16 -7.99
CA ALA A 110 4.81 6.06 -8.88
C ALA A 110 3.77 5.93 -9.99
N LEU A 111 4.08 6.44 -11.19
CA LEU A 111 3.11 6.50 -12.29
C LEU A 111 3.66 5.90 -13.58
N CYS A 112 2.78 5.39 -14.43
CA CYS A 112 3.12 5.16 -15.83
C CYS A 112 3.10 6.49 -16.59
N ALA A 113 3.67 6.50 -17.80
CA ALA A 113 3.81 7.73 -18.58
C ALA A 113 2.47 8.43 -18.87
N SER A 114 1.37 7.70 -19.05
CA SER A 114 0.05 8.29 -19.29
C SER A 114 -0.50 9.00 -18.05
N HIS A 115 -0.51 8.34 -16.89
CA HIS A 115 -1.00 8.95 -15.65
C HIS A 115 -0.09 10.07 -15.14
N ALA A 116 1.23 9.97 -15.37
CA ALA A 116 2.15 11.07 -15.08
C ALA A 116 1.80 12.32 -15.90
N ARG A 117 1.49 12.18 -17.19
CA ARG A 117 1.05 13.30 -18.04
C ARG A 117 -0.30 13.86 -17.60
N ALA A 118 -1.26 13.00 -17.27
CA ALA A 118 -2.58 13.42 -16.79
C ALA A 118 -2.47 14.27 -15.51
N LYS A 119 -1.80 13.76 -14.47
CA LYS A 119 -1.58 14.51 -13.22
C LYS A 119 -0.78 15.81 -13.43
N ALA A 120 0.19 15.79 -14.34
CA ALA A 120 0.94 17.00 -14.67
C ALA A 120 0.12 18.02 -15.47
N GLY A 121 -0.93 17.60 -16.20
CA GLY A 121 -1.83 18.44 -16.98
C GLY A 121 -2.95 19.08 -16.14
N GLU A 122 -3.55 18.32 -15.21
CA GLU A 122 -4.42 18.85 -14.13
C GLU A 122 -3.68 19.90 -13.28
N ALA A 123 -2.35 19.81 -13.30
CA ALA A 123 -1.34 20.85 -13.30
C ALA A 123 -1.74 22.33 -13.46
N SER A 124 -2.43 22.60 -14.56
CA SER A 124 -2.36 23.87 -15.28
C SER A 124 -3.69 24.63 -15.36
N GLU A 125 -4.71 24.17 -14.65
CA GLU A 125 -6.02 24.82 -14.49
C GLU A 125 -6.23 25.33 -13.06
#